data_AF-Q2P9R6-F1
#
_entry.id   AF-Q2P9R6-F1
#
_cell.length_a   1.000
_cell.length_b   1.000
_cell.length_c   1.000
_cell.angle_alpha   90.00
_cell.angle_beta   90.00
_cell.angle_gamma   90.00
#
_symmetry.space_group_name_H-M   'P 1'
#
loop_
_entity.id
_entity.type
_entity.pdbx_description
1 polymer ?
#
loop_
_entity_poly.entity_id
_entity_poly.type
_entity_poly.pdbx_seq_one_letter_code
_entity_poly.pdbx_strand_id
1 'polypeptide(L)'
;AQPLDSLVLAPTGFRRMGDLREGDEVVVPNGEIALIDGVFPQGVRDVWRIVLSDGSSVECDDEHLWIVGTSCGWHRGQTPKVMTTREIRLDTFKANGSSKWYVPAATPVDLGPDVGLPLDPYLFGLLLGDGSFRHNLRLSTVDDEIRDAAADAVAPDCRLVPVTGSRCDYTIQLKQRSGGVRNPVIQALRRLDLWGKTSHGKFIPEDFKNTSIKNRLSLLQGLLDTDGTVHADGMSVSLRSASLRLAEDVAWLVRSLGGRARVLPEKAAFHVSVALPDEYAPFRLSRKADRVRPRPKYNTFRRGIRAVEYVGRKPAQCISVGHPSHAYVTDNFTVTHNT
;
A
#
# COMPACT_ATOMS: atom_id res chain seq x y z
N ALA A 1 2.14 -19.99 14.73
CA ALA A 1 2.18 -18.69 15.45
C ALA A 1 2.89 -17.63 14.63
N GLN A 2 2.59 -16.35 14.88
CA GLN A 2 3.35 -15.23 14.33
C GLN A 2 4.09 -14.48 15.44
N PRO A 3 5.26 -13.88 15.16
CA PRO A 3 5.97 -13.00 16.08
C PRO A 3 5.09 -11.88 16.65
N LEU A 4 5.37 -11.43 17.88
CA LEU A 4 4.59 -10.34 18.51
C LEU A 4 4.70 -9.00 17.77
N ASP A 5 5.77 -8.81 16.98
CA ASP A 5 6.00 -7.63 16.13
C ASP A 5 5.34 -7.73 14.75
N SER A 6 4.78 -8.88 14.37
CA SER A 6 3.96 -9.01 13.16
C SER A 6 2.71 -8.16 13.24
N LEU A 7 2.17 -7.81 12.07
CA LEU A 7 0.99 -6.97 11.96
C LEU A 7 -0.24 -7.79 11.56
N VAL A 8 -1.40 -7.39 12.09
CA VAL A 8 -2.72 -7.91 11.75
C VAL A 8 -3.60 -6.75 11.32
N LEU A 9 -4.30 -6.92 10.21
CA LEU A 9 -5.17 -5.88 9.66
C LEU A 9 -6.44 -5.79 10.49
N ALA A 10 -6.67 -4.62 11.09
CA ALA A 10 -7.91 -4.26 11.76
C ALA A 10 -8.68 -3.22 10.92
N PRO A 11 -9.96 -2.95 11.24
CA PRO A 11 -10.79 -2.00 10.48
C PRO A 11 -10.25 -0.55 10.44
N THR A 12 -9.34 -0.20 11.35
CA THR A 12 -8.73 1.13 11.47
C THR A 12 -7.24 1.15 11.15
N GLY A 13 -6.74 0.11 10.47
CA GLY A 13 -5.32 -0.05 10.11
C GLY A 13 -4.67 -1.25 10.79
N PHE A 14 -3.36 -1.37 10.64
CA PHE A 14 -2.62 -2.51 11.21
C PHE A 14 -2.39 -2.37 12.71
N ARG A 15 -2.58 -3.46 13.44
CA ARG A 15 -2.22 -3.60 14.86
C ARG A 15 -1.13 -4.66 15.03
N ARG A 16 -0.28 -4.53 16.03
CA ARG A 16 0.73 -5.55 16.34
C ARG A 16 0.08 -6.79 16.93
N MET A 17 0.57 -7.96 16.55
CA MET A 17 0.11 -9.26 17.04
C MET A 17 0.13 -9.33 18.57
N GLY A 18 1.17 -8.80 19.22
CA GLY A 18 1.27 -8.77 20.68
C GLY A 18 0.28 -7.84 21.39
N ASP A 19 -0.37 -6.93 20.68
CA ASP A 19 -1.35 -5.97 21.23
C ASP A 19 -2.80 -6.46 21.06
N LEU A 20 -3.01 -7.63 20.46
CA LEU A 20 -4.34 -8.21 20.20
C LEU A 20 -4.88 -8.94 21.42
N ARG A 21 -6.20 -8.84 21.61
CA ARG A 21 -6.97 -9.43 22.71
C ARG A 21 -8.23 -10.07 22.16
N GLU A 22 -8.82 -10.98 22.93
CA GLU A 22 -10.17 -11.49 22.64
C GLU A 22 -11.17 -10.33 22.58
N GLY A 23 -12.08 -10.39 21.61
CA GLY A 23 -13.05 -9.34 21.29
C GLY A 23 -12.53 -8.24 20.37
N ASP A 24 -11.23 -8.21 20.04
CA ASP A 24 -10.72 -7.28 19.03
C ASP A 24 -11.22 -7.65 17.62
N GLU A 25 -11.40 -6.63 16.78
CA GLU A 25 -11.83 -6.79 15.38
C GLU A 25 -10.63 -6.97 14.44
N VAL A 26 -10.77 -7.89 13.49
CA VAL A 26 -9.80 -8.13 12.40
C VAL A 26 -10.51 -8.22 11.05
N VAL A 27 -9.77 -7.91 9.98
CA VAL A 27 -10.24 -8.05 8.61
C VAL A 27 -9.91 -9.45 8.09
N VAL A 28 -10.93 -10.14 7.60
CA VAL A 28 -10.81 -11.46 6.99
C VAL A 28 -10.65 -11.33 5.46
N PRO A 29 -10.19 -12.39 4.74
CA PRO A 29 -9.76 -12.25 3.33
C PRO A 29 -10.81 -11.76 2.33
N ASN A 30 -12.11 -12.00 2.59
CA ASN A 30 -13.22 -11.52 1.76
C ASN A 30 -13.55 -10.03 2.00
N GLY A 31 -12.94 -9.40 3.01
CA GLY A 31 -13.16 -8.01 3.40
C GLY A 31 -14.16 -7.82 4.55
N GLU A 32 -14.74 -8.90 5.08
CA GLU A 32 -15.61 -8.83 6.25
C GLU A 32 -14.78 -8.60 7.54
N ILE A 33 -15.48 -8.16 8.59
CA ILE A 33 -14.91 -7.96 9.92
C ILE A 33 -15.30 -9.16 10.77
N ALA A 34 -14.32 -9.73 11.47
CA ALA A 34 -14.53 -10.82 12.42
C ALA A 34 -13.90 -10.47 13.78
N LEU A 35 -14.40 -11.10 14.84
CA LEU A 35 -13.86 -10.96 16.19
C LEU A 35 -12.80 -12.03 16.45
N ILE A 36 -11.76 -11.64 17.18
CA ILE A 36 -10.83 -12.57 17.80
C ILE A 36 -11.56 -13.25 18.97
N ASP A 37 -11.71 -14.57 18.91
CA ASP A 37 -12.37 -15.38 19.94
C ASP A 37 -11.39 -16.18 20.81
N GLY A 38 -10.08 -16.11 20.50
CA GLY A 38 -9.04 -16.69 21.34
C GLY A 38 -7.66 -16.08 21.10
N VAL A 39 -6.88 -15.90 22.16
CA VAL A 39 -5.48 -15.46 22.09
C VAL A 39 -4.58 -16.43 22.84
N PHE A 40 -3.58 -16.99 22.16
CA PHE A 40 -2.77 -18.09 22.67
C PHE A 40 -1.26 -17.77 22.56
N PRO A 41 -0.63 -17.26 23.63
CA PRO A 41 0.81 -17.06 23.69
C PRO A 41 1.56 -18.39 23.46
N GLN A 42 2.57 -18.38 22.58
CA GLN A 42 3.32 -19.59 22.20
C GLN A 42 4.75 -19.62 22.73
N GLY A 43 5.13 -18.62 23.53
CA GLY A 43 6.49 -18.44 24.01
C GLY A 43 7.45 -18.13 22.86
N VAL A 44 8.72 -18.51 23.04
CA VAL A 44 9.76 -18.28 22.04
C VAL A 44 9.81 -19.44 21.04
N ARG A 45 9.51 -19.15 19.76
CA ARG A 45 9.49 -20.13 18.66
C ARG A 45 10.59 -19.83 17.65
N ASP A 46 10.97 -20.86 16.90
CA ASP A 46 11.76 -20.71 15.66
C ASP A 46 10.89 -20.02 14.59
N VAL A 47 11.41 -18.97 13.99
CA VAL A 47 10.69 -18.11 13.04
C VAL A 47 11.33 -18.17 11.66
N TRP A 48 10.46 -18.25 10.66
CA TRP A 48 10.78 -18.27 9.26
C TRP A 48 10.14 -17.06 8.57
N ARG A 49 10.87 -16.50 7.61
CA ARG A 49 10.40 -15.44 6.71
C ARG A 49 9.97 -16.05 5.40
N ILE A 50 8.69 -15.92 5.08
CA ILE A 50 8.14 -16.27 3.77
C ILE A 50 8.28 -15.04 2.87
N VAL A 51 9.10 -15.15 1.82
CA VAL A 51 9.31 -14.08 0.83
C VAL A 51 8.37 -14.32 -0.35
N LEU A 52 7.62 -13.29 -0.74
CA LEU A 52 6.62 -13.34 -1.81
C LEU A 52 7.16 -12.79 -3.13
N SER A 53 6.48 -13.11 -4.23
CA SER A 53 6.90 -12.76 -5.60
C SER A 53 6.95 -11.26 -5.90
N ASP A 54 6.31 -10.42 -5.08
CA ASP A 54 6.38 -8.96 -5.16
C ASP A 54 7.47 -8.37 -4.24
N GLY A 55 8.27 -9.22 -3.58
CA GLY A 55 9.33 -8.84 -2.65
C GLY A 55 8.84 -8.55 -1.23
N SER A 56 7.53 -8.54 -0.97
CA SER A 56 7.01 -8.48 0.40
C SER A 56 7.29 -9.77 1.16
N SER A 57 7.23 -9.71 2.48
CA SER A 57 7.46 -10.87 3.32
C SER A 57 6.61 -10.85 4.58
N VAL A 58 6.46 -12.03 5.17
CA VAL A 58 5.73 -12.27 6.40
C VAL A 58 6.53 -13.25 7.25
N GLU A 59 6.44 -13.12 8.57
CA GLU A 59 7.16 -13.98 9.51
C GLU A 59 6.20 -14.83 10.33
N CYS A 60 6.56 -16.09 10.54
CA CYS A 60 5.77 -17.06 11.30
C CYS A 60 6.64 -18.25 11.72
N ASP A 61 6.14 -19.07 12.64
CA ASP A 61 6.76 -20.36 12.93
C ASP A 61 6.47 -21.41 11.84
N ASP A 62 7.12 -22.57 11.97
CA ASP A 62 6.99 -23.70 11.04
C ASP A 62 5.58 -24.33 11.04
N GLU A 63 4.81 -24.18 12.12
CA GLU A 63 3.48 -24.78 12.31
C GLU A 63 2.34 -23.87 11.86
N HIS A 64 2.62 -22.60 11.57
CA HIS A 64 1.61 -21.64 11.13
C HIS A 64 0.97 -22.06 9.80
N LEU A 65 -0.36 -21.92 9.72
CA LEU A 65 -1.16 -22.39 8.59
C LEU A 65 -1.38 -21.28 7.56
N TRP A 66 -1.36 -21.66 6.29
CA TRP A 66 -1.53 -20.75 5.15
C TRP A 66 -2.56 -21.30 4.18
N ILE A 67 -3.43 -20.42 3.68
CA ILE A 67 -4.27 -20.70 2.51
C ILE A 67 -3.40 -20.54 1.26
N VAL A 68 -3.13 -21.64 0.57
CA VAL A 68 -2.30 -21.65 -0.65
C VAL A 68 -2.94 -22.44 -1.76
N GLY A 69 -2.68 -22.05 -3.01
CA GLY A 69 -3.03 -22.84 -4.17
C GLY A 69 -1.95 -22.80 -5.23
N THR A 70 -1.97 -23.77 -6.14
CA THR A 70 -1.09 -23.76 -7.30
C THR A 70 -1.70 -22.90 -8.40
N SER A 71 -0.88 -22.22 -9.20
CA SER A 71 -1.38 -21.42 -10.32
C SER A 71 -2.34 -22.21 -11.23
N CYS A 72 -2.01 -23.46 -11.57
CA CYS A 72 -2.89 -24.32 -12.37
C CYS A 72 -4.15 -24.76 -11.63
N GLY A 73 -4.07 -25.04 -10.33
CA GLY A 73 -5.23 -25.40 -9.51
C GLY A 73 -6.27 -24.29 -9.48
N TRP A 74 -5.83 -23.04 -9.28
CA TRP A 74 -6.71 -21.89 -9.36
C TRP A 74 -7.35 -21.70 -10.74
N HIS A 75 -6.62 -21.90 -11.82
CA HIS A 75 -7.19 -21.84 -13.18
C HIS A 75 -8.25 -22.92 -13.44
N ARG A 76 -8.15 -24.06 -12.75
CA ARG A 76 -9.10 -25.17 -12.82
C ARG A 76 -10.24 -25.06 -11.79
N GLY A 77 -10.31 -23.97 -11.03
CA GLY A 77 -11.32 -23.80 -9.98
C GLY A 77 -11.16 -24.76 -8.80
N GLN A 78 -9.96 -25.28 -8.55
CA GLN A 78 -9.70 -26.15 -7.42
C GLN A 78 -9.72 -25.35 -6.11
N THR A 79 -10.28 -25.96 -5.06
CA THR A 79 -10.26 -25.40 -3.72
C THR A 79 -8.81 -25.21 -3.24
N PRO A 80 -8.49 -24.08 -2.59
CA PRO A 80 -7.19 -23.88 -1.96
C PRO A 80 -6.90 -24.93 -0.89
N LYS A 81 -5.62 -25.14 -0.63
CA LYS A 81 -5.13 -26.00 0.44
C LYS A 81 -4.78 -25.17 1.66
N VAL A 82 -4.95 -25.76 2.83
CA VAL A 82 -4.38 -25.26 4.09
C VAL A 82 -3.11 -26.06 4.34
N MET A 83 -1.98 -25.36 4.45
CA MET A 83 -0.66 -25.99 4.64
C MET A 83 0.13 -25.25 5.71
N THR A 84 0.94 -25.99 6.46
CA THR A 84 1.91 -25.42 7.39
C THR A 84 3.07 -24.73 6.64
N THR A 85 3.70 -23.76 7.28
CA THR A 85 4.96 -23.15 6.79
C THR A 85 6.02 -24.22 6.49
N ARG A 86 6.12 -25.25 7.34
CA ARG A 86 7.05 -26.37 7.16
C ARG A 86 6.78 -27.14 5.87
N GLU A 87 5.53 -27.49 5.59
CA GLU A 87 5.16 -28.19 4.35
C GLU A 87 5.48 -27.35 3.12
N ILE A 88 5.14 -26.05 3.15
CA ILE A 88 5.47 -25.11 2.07
C ILE A 88 6.98 -25.02 1.86
N ARG A 89 7.76 -24.92 2.93
CA ARG A 89 9.23 -24.83 2.90
C ARG A 89 9.87 -26.07 2.27
N LEU A 90 9.36 -27.26 2.59
CA LEU A 90 9.87 -28.52 2.03
C LEU A 90 9.46 -28.75 0.57
N ASP A 91 8.48 -28.01 0.05
CA ASP A 91 7.91 -28.18 -1.28
C ASP A 91 7.67 -26.84 -2.00
N THR A 92 8.58 -25.87 -1.83
CA THR A 92 8.37 -24.47 -2.25
C THR A 92 8.31 -24.31 -3.78
N PHE A 93 9.11 -25.08 -4.52
CA PHE A 93 9.33 -24.90 -5.95
C PHE A 93 8.83 -26.08 -6.78
N LYS A 94 8.44 -25.77 -8.02
CA LYS A 94 8.30 -26.78 -9.08
C LYS A 94 9.69 -27.19 -9.59
N ALA A 95 9.74 -28.27 -10.35
CA ALA A 95 10.98 -28.76 -10.97
C ALA A 95 11.71 -27.70 -11.83
N ASN A 96 10.99 -26.72 -12.40
CA ASN A 96 11.57 -25.64 -13.20
C ASN A 96 12.01 -24.41 -12.37
N GLY A 97 12.03 -24.50 -11.03
CA GLY A 97 12.42 -23.40 -10.14
C GLY A 97 11.37 -22.30 -9.94
N SER A 98 10.20 -22.39 -10.59
CA SER A 98 9.10 -21.44 -10.33
C SER A 98 8.36 -21.77 -9.03
N SER A 99 7.76 -20.74 -8.40
CA SER A 99 6.93 -20.91 -7.21
C SER A 99 5.83 -21.94 -7.45
N LYS A 100 5.72 -22.91 -6.54
CA LYS A 100 4.64 -23.90 -6.55
C LYS A 100 3.38 -23.34 -5.92
N TRP A 101 3.52 -22.66 -4.78
CA TRP A 101 2.45 -22.18 -3.93
C TRP A 101 2.24 -20.67 -4.07
N TYR A 102 0.98 -20.26 -4.09
CA TYR A 102 0.55 -18.87 -4.18
C TYR A 102 -0.49 -18.59 -3.11
N VAL A 103 -0.28 -17.49 -2.39
CA VAL A 103 -1.25 -16.94 -1.44
C VAL A 103 -2.31 -16.15 -2.22
N PRO A 104 -3.61 -16.28 -1.88
CA PRO A 104 -4.67 -15.48 -2.50
C PRO A 104 -4.48 -13.98 -2.23
N ALA A 105 -5.14 -13.16 -3.05
CA ALA A 105 -5.25 -11.73 -2.77
C ALA A 105 -6.35 -11.51 -1.72
N ALA A 106 -6.15 -10.54 -0.83
CA ALA A 106 -7.20 -10.07 0.07
C ALA A 106 -8.09 -9.05 -0.67
N THR A 107 -9.38 -9.03 -0.36
CA THR A 107 -10.29 -7.98 -0.80
C THR A 107 -9.89 -6.65 -0.14
N PRO A 108 -9.77 -5.55 -0.90
CA PRO A 108 -9.55 -4.22 -0.33
C PRO A 108 -10.72 -3.80 0.56
N VAL A 109 -10.43 -3.18 1.70
CA VAL A 109 -11.43 -2.65 2.64
C VAL A 109 -11.09 -1.21 3.02
N ASP A 110 -12.08 -0.42 3.42
CA ASP A 110 -11.82 0.87 4.05
C ASP A 110 -11.14 0.68 5.41
N LEU A 111 -10.11 1.49 5.71
CA LEU A 111 -9.30 1.37 6.92
C LEU A 111 -9.52 2.53 7.91
N GLY A 112 -10.65 3.20 7.77
CA GLY A 112 -10.97 4.41 8.50
C GLY A 112 -11.98 5.26 7.74
N PRO A 113 -12.53 6.29 8.39
CA PRO A 113 -13.55 7.12 7.79
C PRO A 113 -12.99 8.05 6.70
N ASP A 114 -13.91 8.61 5.92
CA ASP A 114 -13.64 9.56 4.84
C ASP A 114 -13.54 11.03 5.27
N VAL A 115 -13.46 11.28 6.59
CA VAL A 115 -13.51 12.63 7.15
C VAL A 115 -12.23 13.00 7.88
N GLY A 116 -11.92 14.30 7.87
CA GLY A 116 -10.85 14.87 8.70
C GLY A 116 -9.44 14.83 8.10
N LEU A 117 -9.29 14.44 6.83
CA LEU A 117 -7.99 14.56 6.15
C LEU A 117 -7.57 16.03 6.04
N PRO A 118 -6.31 16.36 6.35
CA PRO A 118 -5.86 17.75 6.41
C PRO A 118 -5.64 18.37 5.01
N LEU A 119 -5.64 17.54 3.96
CA LEU A 119 -5.54 17.93 2.56
C LEU A 119 -6.40 16.99 1.71
N ASP A 120 -6.86 17.48 0.56
CA ASP A 120 -7.40 16.60 -0.47
C ASP A 120 -6.34 15.54 -0.86
N PRO A 121 -6.70 14.24 -0.92
CA PRO A 121 -5.73 13.19 -1.19
C PRO A 121 -5.04 13.31 -2.56
N TYR A 122 -5.76 13.73 -3.60
CA TYR A 122 -5.17 13.87 -4.93
C TYR A 122 -4.18 15.03 -4.94
N LEU A 123 -4.56 16.19 -4.40
CA LEU A 123 -3.65 17.32 -4.21
C LEU A 123 -2.42 16.94 -3.39
N PHE A 124 -2.60 16.15 -2.33
CA PHE A 124 -1.48 15.70 -1.51
C PHE A 124 -0.53 14.79 -2.32
N GLY A 125 -1.06 13.91 -3.17
CA GLY A 125 -0.28 13.09 -4.09
C GLY A 125 0.53 13.93 -5.08
N LEU A 126 -0.09 14.96 -5.68
CA LEU A 126 0.60 15.90 -6.56
C LEU A 126 1.76 16.61 -5.83
N LEU A 127 1.54 17.04 -4.59
CA LEU A 127 2.58 17.71 -3.78
C LEU A 127 3.72 16.75 -3.40
N LEU A 128 3.41 15.48 -3.12
CA LEU A 128 4.43 14.48 -2.82
C LEU A 128 5.30 14.15 -4.04
N GLY A 129 4.75 14.17 -5.25
CA GLY A 129 5.54 14.03 -6.48
C GLY A 129 6.27 15.32 -6.83
N ASP A 130 5.63 16.16 -7.64
CA ASP A 130 6.19 17.39 -8.22
C ASP A 130 6.06 18.65 -7.33
N GLY A 131 5.68 18.48 -6.06
CA GLY A 131 5.68 19.57 -5.10
C GLY A 131 7.05 19.87 -4.50
N SER A 132 7.31 21.14 -4.21
CA SER A 132 8.39 21.59 -3.33
C SER A 132 7.79 22.27 -2.11
N PHE A 133 8.28 21.91 -0.92
CA PHE A 133 7.87 22.53 0.35
C PHE A 133 9.03 22.60 1.36
N ARG A 134 10.28 22.66 0.86
CA ARG A 134 11.48 22.85 1.70
C ARG A 134 11.54 24.25 2.32
N HIS A 135 11.30 25.26 1.50
CA HIS A 135 11.34 26.68 1.90
C HIS A 135 10.10 27.43 1.43
N ASN A 136 9.62 27.10 0.23
CA ASN A 136 8.43 27.68 -0.38
C ASN A 136 7.53 26.54 -0.86
N LEU A 137 6.22 26.75 -0.77
CA LEU A 137 5.22 25.84 -1.35
C LEU A 137 5.14 26.08 -2.86
N ARG A 138 5.48 25.07 -3.65
CA ARG A 138 5.31 25.06 -5.11
C ARG A 138 4.76 23.72 -5.57
N LEU A 139 4.04 23.75 -6.67
CA LEU A 139 3.66 22.61 -7.49
C LEU A 139 4.14 22.90 -8.91
N SER A 140 4.99 22.04 -9.47
CA SER A 140 5.51 22.21 -10.83
C SER A 140 4.71 21.30 -11.78
N THR A 141 4.07 21.87 -12.81
CA THR A 141 3.35 21.10 -13.82
C THR A 141 3.25 21.86 -15.14
N VAL A 142 3.31 21.12 -16.25
CA VAL A 142 3.01 21.61 -17.61
C VAL A 142 1.65 21.11 -18.12
N ASP A 143 1.01 20.20 -17.38
CA ASP A 143 -0.26 19.59 -17.75
C ASP A 143 -1.42 20.45 -17.21
N ASP A 144 -2.25 20.98 -18.11
CA ASP A 144 -3.43 21.79 -17.77
C ASP A 144 -4.43 21.00 -16.92
N GLU A 145 -4.63 19.71 -17.21
CA GLU A 145 -5.49 18.81 -16.42
C GLU A 145 -5.05 18.73 -14.96
N ILE A 146 -3.73 18.65 -14.69
CA ILE A 146 -3.19 18.64 -13.33
C ILE A 146 -3.39 20.00 -12.67
N ARG A 147 -3.14 21.10 -13.40
CA ARG A 147 -3.36 22.46 -12.87
C ARG A 147 -4.80 22.67 -12.44
N ASP A 148 -5.75 22.30 -13.30
CA ASP A 148 -7.18 22.51 -13.07
C ASP A 148 -7.67 21.63 -11.92
N ALA A 149 -7.30 20.35 -11.90
CA ALA A 149 -7.61 19.45 -10.79
C ALA A 149 -6.99 19.92 -9.46
N ALA A 150 -5.76 20.46 -9.47
CA ALA A 150 -5.15 21.04 -8.29
C ALA A 150 -5.91 22.29 -7.82
N ALA A 151 -6.35 23.15 -8.76
CA ALA A 151 -7.12 24.35 -8.45
C ALA A 151 -8.51 24.05 -7.87
N ASP A 152 -9.13 22.93 -8.24
CA ASP A 152 -10.39 22.45 -7.67
C ASP A 152 -10.20 21.80 -6.29
N ALA A 153 -9.04 21.16 -6.06
CA ALA A 153 -8.74 20.45 -4.83
C ALA A 153 -8.19 21.32 -3.69
N VAL A 154 -7.77 22.57 -3.95
CA VAL A 154 -7.36 23.49 -2.88
C VAL A 154 -8.54 23.86 -1.98
N ALA A 155 -8.24 24.12 -0.70
CA ALA A 155 -9.24 24.55 0.26
C ALA A 155 -10.03 25.80 -0.24
N PRO A 156 -11.32 25.97 0.13
CA PRO A 156 -12.17 27.03 -0.40
C PRO A 156 -11.62 28.46 -0.21
N ASP A 157 -10.82 28.68 0.83
CA ASP A 157 -10.17 29.95 1.16
C ASP A 157 -8.83 30.16 0.41
N CYS A 158 -8.37 29.15 -0.33
CA CYS A 158 -7.15 29.15 -1.12
C CYS A 158 -7.43 29.21 -2.61
N ARG A 159 -6.40 29.57 -3.37
CA ARG A 159 -6.37 29.50 -4.83
C ARG A 159 -4.98 29.10 -5.30
N LEU A 160 -4.92 28.42 -6.44
CA LEU A 160 -3.69 28.16 -7.16
C LEU A 160 -3.31 29.41 -7.98
N VAL A 161 -2.06 29.84 -7.90
CA VAL A 161 -1.56 31.06 -8.55
C VAL A 161 -0.24 30.74 -9.27
N PRO A 162 -0.04 31.14 -10.53
CA PRO A 162 1.24 30.96 -11.22
C PRO A 162 2.35 31.77 -10.53
N VAL A 163 3.55 31.20 -10.46
CA VAL A 163 4.74 31.89 -9.93
C VAL A 163 5.33 32.77 -11.02
N THR A 164 5.45 34.08 -10.75
CA THR A 164 6.03 35.05 -11.69
C THR A 164 7.42 34.60 -12.16
N GLY A 165 7.62 34.58 -13.48
CA GLY A 165 8.88 34.18 -14.10
C GLY A 165 9.08 32.68 -14.28
N SER A 166 8.15 31.83 -13.81
CA SER A 166 8.15 30.40 -14.11
C SER A 166 7.12 30.05 -15.17
N ARG A 167 7.43 29.06 -16.00
CA ARG A 167 6.51 28.55 -17.04
C ARG A 167 5.61 27.42 -16.55
N CYS A 168 5.95 26.79 -15.43
CA CYS A 168 5.28 25.59 -14.93
C CYS A 168 5.09 25.57 -13.40
N ASP A 169 5.64 26.54 -12.66
CA ASP A 169 5.46 26.56 -11.21
C ASP A 169 4.20 27.32 -10.80
N TYR A 170 3.44 26.70 -9.91
CA TYR A 170 2.30 27.29 -9.22
C TYR A 170 2.54 27.30 -7.72
N THR A 171 1.94 28.24 -7.02
CA THR A 171 1.88 28.29 -5.56
C THR A 171 0.43 28.36 -5.11
N ILE A 172 0.15 27.80 -3.94
CA ILE A 172 -1.17 27.92 -3.32
C ILE A 172 -1.14 29.14 -2.40
N GLN A 173 -2.11 30.04 -2.52
CA GLN A 173 -2.21 31.27 -1.73
C GLN A 173 -3.63 31.45 -1.18
N LEU A 174 -3.75 32.12 -0.04
CA LEU A 174 -5.05 32.56 0.46
C LEU A 174 -5.69 33.57 -0.51
N LYS A 175 -6.99 33.42 -0.77
CA LYS A 175 -7.79 34.36 -1.57
C LYS A 175 -7.82 35.74 -0.94
N GLN A 176 -7.91 35.80 0.39
CA GLN A 176 -7.92 37.03 1.18
C GLN A 176 -6.73 37.02 2.16
N ARG A 177 -5.88 38.05 2.12
CA ARG A 177 -4.75 38.19 3.04
C ARG A 177 -5.19 39.03 4.24
N SER A 178 -5.89 38.40 5.19
CA SER A 178 -6.11 39.00 6.50
C SER A 178 -4.86 38.82 7.36
N GLY A 179 -4.39 39.89 8.00
CA GLY A 179 -3.16 39.87 8.80
C GLY A 179 -3.16 38.73 9.83
N GLY A 180 -2.15 37.86 9.76
CA GLY A 180 -1.94 36.75 10.71
C GLY A 180 -2.43 35.37 10.25
N VAL A 181 -3.28 35.27 9.21
CA VAL A 181 -3.76 33.97 8.71
C VAL A 181 -2.65 33.25 7.95
N ARG A 182 -2.26 32.06 8.42
CA ARG A 182 -1.25 31.22 7.76
C ARG A 182 -1.92 30.36 6.70
N ASN A 183 -1.21 30.10 5.60
CA ASN A 183 -1.69 29.23 4.53
C ASN A 183 -2.05 27.83 5.09
N PRO A 184 -3.29 27.34 4.92
CA PRO A 184 -3.76 26.08 5.49
C PRO A 184 -3.00 24.88 4.95
N VAL A 185 -2.58 24.90 3.68
CA VAL A 185 -1.75 23.84 3.10
C VAL A 185 -0.39 23.77 3.77
N ILE A 186 0.22 24.93 4.06
CA ILE A 186 1.48 24.97 4.82
C ILE A 186 1.28 24.48 6.27
N GLN A 187 0.15 24.81 6.91
CA GLN A 187 -0.15 24.29 8.26
C GLN A 187 -0.35 22.77 8.24
N ALA A 188 -1.07 22.24 7.26
CA ALA A 188 -1.24 20.80 7.07
C ALA A 188 0.11 20.11 6.88
N LEU A 189 0.97 20.59 5.97
CA LEU A 189 2.30 20.03 5.76
C LEU A 189 3.19 20.10 7.01
N ARG A 190 3.05 21.13 7.85
CA ARG A 190 3.76 21.20 9.15
C ARG A 190 3.22 20.16 10.14
N ARG A 191 1.90 20.03 10.25
CA ARG A 191 1.26 19.04 11.12
C ARG A 191 1.65 17.61 10.75
N LEU A 192 1.84 17.35 9.45
CA LEU A 192 2.24 16.06 8.90
C LEU A 192 3.76 15.81 8.94
N ASP A 193 4.57 16.70 9.53
CA ASP A 193 6.04 16.66 9.51
C ASP A 193 6.65 16.55 8.08
N LEU A 194 6.03 17.22 7.10
CA LEU A 194 6.52 17.25 5.71
C LEU A 194 7.11 18.60 5.32
N TRP A 195 6.69 19.69 5.96
CA TRP A 195 7.27 21.00 5.74
C TRP A 195 8.78 21.00 6.02
N GLY A 196 9.59 21.50 5.08
CA GLY A 196 11.04 21.49 5.20
C GLY A 196 11.72 20.24 4.65
N LYS A 197 11.00 19.14 4.40
CA LYS A 197 11.59 17.92 3.82
C LYS A 197 11.97 18.14 2.36
N THR A 198 13.03 17.45 1.94
CA THR A 198 13.43 17.32 0.52
C THR A 198 12.82 16.05 -0.07
N SER A 199 13.06 15.78 -1.35
CA SER A 199 12.61 14.54 -2.03
C SER A 199 13.01 13.25 -1.29
N HIS A 200 14.15 13.23 -0.61
CA HIS A 200 14.65 12.08 0.16
C HIS A 200 13.90 11.84 1.48
N GLY A 201 13.22 12.87 2.00
CA GLY A 201 12.52 12.83 3.29
C GLY A 201 10.99 12.81 3.18
N LYS A 202 10.43 12.77 1.97
CA LYS A 202 8.99 12.65 1.75
C LYS A 202 8.50 11.25 2.16
N PHE A 203 7.27 11.17 2.65
CA PHE A 203 6.60 9.93 3.06
C PHE A 203 5.07 10.16 3.10
N ILE A 204 4.29 9.09 3.26
CA ILE A 204 2.84 9.12 3.39
C ILE A 204 2.46 8.91 4.87
N PRO A 205 1.86 9.92 5.54
CA PRO A 205 1.40 9.79 6.92
C PRO A 205 0.25 8.78 7.08
N GLU A 206 0.09 8.23 8.29
CA GLU A 206 -0.93 7.22 8.60
C GLU A 206 -2.36 7.71 8.36
N ASP A 207 -2.67 8.99 8.55
CA ASP A 207 -3.99 9.59 8.23
C ASP A 207 -4.40 9.30 6.77
N PHE A 208 -3.44 9.27 5.85
CA PHE A 208 -3.68 9.00 4.43
C PHE A 208 -3.59 7.52 4.06
N LYS A 209 -3.14 6.66 4.98
CA LYS A 209 -3.14 5.21 4.83
C LYS A 209 -4.40 4.59 5.42
N ASN A 210 -4.83 5.06 6.60
CA ASN A 210 -5.97 4.52 7.35
C ASN A 210 -7.22 5.35 7.05
N THR A 211 -7.65 5.29 5.79
CA THR A 211 -8.83 5.97 5.24
C THR A 211 -9.47 5.08 4.17
N SER A 212 -10.50 5.55 3.46
CA SER A 212 -11.16 4.74 2.46
C SER A 212 -10.25 4.32 1.30
N ILE A 213 -10.70 3.29 0.58
CA ILE A 213 -10.22 2.89 -0.73
C ILE A 213 -10.19 4.10 -1.68
N LYS A 214 -11.25 4.93 -1.69
CA LYS A 214 -11.36 6.11 -2.55
C LYS A 214 -10.22 7.10 -2.28
N ASN A 215 -9.96 7.43 -1.01
CA ASN A 215 -8.93 8.40 -0.66
C ASN A 215 -7.52 7.86 -0.93
N ARG A 216 -7.25 6.59 -0.64
CA ARG A 216 -5.97 5.94 -0.98
C ARG A 216 -5.71 5.88 -2.48
N LEU A 217 -6.74 5.54 -3.27
CA LEU A 217 -6.65 5.55 -4.73
C LEU A 217 -6.41 6.97 -5.25
N SER A 218 -7.15 7.95 -4.72
CA SER A 218 -7.00 9.37 -5.07
C SER A 218 -5.58 9.88 -4.81
N LEU A 219 -4.99 9.52 -3.66
CA LEU A 219 -3.60 9.84 -3.34
C LEU A 219 -2.61 9.17 -4.29
N LEU A 220 -2.79 7.86 -4.55
CA LEU A 220 -1.94 7.11 -5.46
C LEU A 220 -1.99 7.69 -6.89
N GLN A 221 -3.18 8.10 -7.35
CA GLN A 221 -3.36 8.75 -8.64
C GLN A 221 -2.58 10.06 -8.73
N GLY A 222 -2.60 10.91 -7.70
CA GLY A 222 -1.81 12.15 -7.70
C GLY A 222 -0.28 11.89 -7.79
N LEU A 223 0.20 10.87 -7.09
CA LEU A 223 1.60 10.43 -7.18
C LEU A 223 1.96 9.88 -8.58
N LEU A 224 1.05 9.12 -9.19
CA LEU A 224 1.28 8.52 -10.51
C LEU A 224 1.10 9.54 -11.65
N ASP A 225 0.21 10.52 -11.52
CA ASP A 225 0.01 11.57 -12.52
C ASP A 225 1.20 12.55 -12.59
N THR A 226 1.97 12.67 -11.51
CA THR A 226 3.27 13.37 -11.49
C THR A 226 4.39 12.42 -11.92
N ASP A 227 4.90 11.61 -10.99
CA ASP A 227 6.12 10.80 -11.14
C ASP A 227 5.89 9.42 -11.80
N GLY A 228 4.63 9.03 -12.01
CA GLY A 228 4.30 7.74 -12.62
C GLY A 228 4.59 7.68 -14.12
N THR A 229 5.11 6.55 -14.56
CA THR A 229 5.43 6.25 -15.96
C THR A 229 4.67 5.01 -16.43
N VAL A 230 3.99 5.14 -17.57
CA VAL A 230 3.48 3.99 -18.33
C VAL A 230 4.56 3.57 -19.32
N HIS A 231 4.96 2.30 -19.30
CA HIS A 231 5.92 1.75 -20.24
C HIS A 231 5.37 1.76 -21.69
N ALA A 232 6.26 1.64 -22.69
CA ALA A 232 5.88 1.73 -24.10
C ALA A 232 4.87 0.65 -24.53
N ASP A 233 4.86 -0.50 -23.85
CA ASP A 233 3.91 -1.59 -24.08
C ASP A 233 2.51 -1.32 -23.51
N GLY A 234 2.34 -0.30 -22.67
CA GLY A 234 1.10 0.01 -21.96
C GLY A 234 0.76 -0.94 -20.81
N MET A 235 1.58 -1.97 -20.56
CA MET A 235 1.26 -3.06 -19.63
C MET A 235 1.80 -2.82 -18.22
N SER A 236 2.88 -2.04 -18.13
CA SER A 236 3.61 -1.81 -16.90
C SER A 236 3.50 -0.35 -16.48
N VAL A 237 3.19 -0.14 -15.21
CA VAL A 237 3.22 1.17 -14.55
C VAL A 237 4.35 1.15 -13.54
N SER A 238 5.09 2.24 -13.43
CA SER A 238 6.08 2.40 -12.38
C SER A 238 6.19 3.84 -11.89
N LEU A 239 6.78 4.01 -10.72
CA LEU A 239 7.13 5.29 -10.13
C LEU A 239 8.60 5.22 -9.68
N ARG A 240 9.30 6.35 -9.70
CA ARG A 240 10.65 6.47 -9.12
C ARG A 240 10.62 7.47 -7.98
N SER A 241 11.26 7.14 -6.87
CA SER A 241 11.38 8.05 -5.72
C SER A 241 12.79 8.08 -5.17
N ALA A 242 13.26 9.25 -4.74
CA ALA A 242 14.52 9.39 -3.99
C ALA A 242 14.38 8.97 -2.51
N SER A 243 13.14 8.85 -2.00
CA SER A 243 12.84 8.42 -0.63
C SER A 243 12.47 6.94 -0.61
N LEU A 244 13.24 6.13 0.09
CA LEU A 244 12.90 4.72 0.34
C LEU A 244 11.53 4.61 1.03
N ARG A 245 11.30 5.46 2.04
CA ARG A 245 10.05 5.46 2.80
C ARG A 245 8.85 5.77 1.91
N LEU A 246 8.95 6.76 1.03
CA LEU A 246 7.87 7.06 0.08
C LEU A 246 7.67 5.90 -0.91
N ALA A 247 8.74 5.27 -1.39
CA ALA A 247 8.64 4.11 -2.28
C ALA A 247 7.92 2.92 -1.61
N GLU A 248 8.23 2.65 -0.34
CA GLU A 248 7.57 1.64 0.47
C GLU A 248 6.11 2.01 0.77
N ASP A 249 5.83 3.29 1.05
CA ASP A 249 4.47 3.78 1.28
C ASP A 249 3.60 3.68 0.00
N VAL A 250 4.17 3.95 -1.18
CA VAL A 250 3.49 3.70 -2.48
C VAL A 250 3.21 2.21 -2.64
N ALA A 251 4.18 1.34 -2.34
CA ALA A 251 3.97 -0.10 -2.41
C ALA A 251 2.89 -0.57 -1.42
N TRP A 252 2.82 0.05 -0.24
CA TRP A 252 1.76 -0.16 0.74
C TRP A 252 0.39 0.22 0.16
N LEU A 253 0.24 1.42 -0.42
CA LEU A 253 -1.01 1.86 -1.03
C LEU A 253 -1.49 0.89 -2.11
N VAL A 254 -0.58 0.48 -3.01
CA VAL A 254 -0.90 -0.47 -4.09
C VAL A 254 -1.38 -1.81 -3.54
N ARG A 255 -0.70 -2.38 -2.54
CA ARG A 255 -1.13 -3.65 -1.91
C ARG A 255 -2.45 -3.50 -1.17
N SER A 256 -2.67 -2.35 -0.55
CA SER A 256 -3.90 -2.03 0.18
C SER A 256 -5.14 -1.92 -0.73
N LEU A 257 -4.92 -1.69 -2.02
CA LEU A 257 -5.91 -1.68 -3.10
C LEU A 257 -5.99 -3.03 -3.82
N GLY A 258 -5.47 -4.11 -3.21
CA GLY A 258 -5.50 -5.47 -3.80
C GLY A 258 -4.50 -5.66 -4.95
N GLY A 259 -3.64 -4.67 -5.17
CA GLY A 259 -2.60 -4.69 -6.18
C GLY A 259 -1.33 -5.43 -5.77
N ARG A 260 -0.35 -5.42 -6.67
CA ARG A 260 1.02 -5.88 -6.41
C ARG A 260 1.99 -4.73 -6.62
N ALA A 261 2.92 -4.57 -5.69
CA ALA A 261 4.00 -3.63 -5.84
C ALA A 261 5.33 -4.24 -5.43
N ARG A 262 6.38 -3.90 -6.19
CA ARG A 262 7.76 -4.29 -5.91
C ARG A 262 8.61 -3.05 -5.87
N VAL A 263 9.36 -2.89 -4.80
CA VAL A 263 10.34 -1.82 -4.63
C VAL A 263 11.71 -2.41 -4.93
N LEU A 264 12.46 -1.77 -5.82
CA LEU A 264 13.81 -2.16 -6.20
C LEU A 264 14.75 -0.95 -6.06
N PRO A 265 15.92 -1.11 -5.42
CA PRO A 265 16.93 -0.05 -5.40
C PRO A 265 17.46 0.21 -6.82
N GLU A 266 17.57 1.48 -7.22
CA GLU A 266 18.08 1.92 -8.51
C GLU A 266 19.02 3.13 -8.33
N LYS A 267 20.34 2.88 -8.29
CA LYS A 267 21.38 3.91 -8.07
C LYS A 267 21.05 4.86 -6.89
N ALA A 268 20.57 6.07 -7.18
CA ALA A 268 20.26 7.12 -6.21
C ALA A 268 18.74 7.25 -5.93
N ALA A 269 17.96 6.25 -6.31
CA ALA A 269 16.51 6.23 -6.20
C ALA A 269 15.99 4.80 -5.97
N PHE A 270 14.68 4.68 -5.86
CA PHE A 270 13.94 3.44 -5.71
C PHE A 270 12.88 3.37 -6.80
N HIS A 271 12.90 2.29 -7.56
CA HIS A 271 11.91 1.97 -8.58
C HIS A 271 10.77 1.18 -7.94
N VAL A 272 9.54 1.64 -8.14
CA VAL A 272 8.33 0.95 -7.67
C VAL A 272 7.56 0.47 -8.88
N SER A 273 7.50 -0.84 -9.11
CA SER A 273 6.59 -1.41 -10.10
C SER A 273 5.18 -1.45 -9.53
N VAL A 274 4.19 -0.98 -10.28
CA VAL A 274 2.79 -0.89 -9.85
C VAL A 274 1.90 -1.77 -10.72
N ALA A 275 1.03 -2.50 -10.04
CA ALA A 275 0.03 -3.37 -10.63
C ALA A 275 -1.27 -3.25 -9.83
N LEU A 276 -2.30 -2.66 -10.40
CA LEU A 276 -3.61 -2.51 -9.76
C LEU A 276 -4.67 -3.37 -10.47
N PRO A 277 -5.70 -3.86 -9.73
CA PRO A 277 -6.92 -4.40 -10.31
C PRO A 277 -7.57 -3.42 -11.30
N ASP A 278 -8.28 -3.97 -12.30
CA ASP A 278 -8.83 -3.18 -13.41
C ASP A 278 -9.88 -2.15 -12.94
N GLU A 279 -10.55 -2.40 -11.81
CA GLU A 279 -11.47 -1.45 -11.19
C GLU A 279 -10.78 -0.20 -10.61
N TYR A 280 -9.46 -0.22 -10.43
CA TYR A 280 -8.68 0.87 -9.85
C TYR A 280 -7.72 1.47 -10.87
N ALA A 281 -8.24 2.40 -11.67
CA ALA A 281 -7.46 3.10 -12.68
C ALA A 281 -6.25 3.85 -12.06
N PRO A 282 -5.02 3.62 -12.53
CA PRO A 282 -3.81 4.18 -11.91
C PRO A 282 -3.61 5.69 -12.13
N PHE A 283 -4.25 6.29 -13.14
CA PHE A 283 -4.04 7.69 -13.52
C PHE A 283 -5.39 8.40 -13.67
N ARG A 284 -5.44 9.70 -13.35
CA ARG A 284 -6.51 10.60 -13.81
C ARG A 284 -6.09 11.38 -15.05
N LEU A 285 -4.79 11.61 -15.24
CA LEU A 285 -4.26 12.35 -16.37
C LEU A 285 -4.48 11.59 -17.68
N SER A 286 -5.27 12.17 -18.60
CA SER A 286 -5.78 11.48 -19.79
C SER A 286 -4.67 10.87 -20.64
N ARG A 287 -3.60 11.64 -20.91
CA ARG A 287 -2.44 11.15 -21.71
C ARG A 287 -1.72 9.94 -21.11
N LYS A 288 -1.84 9.70 -19.79
CA LYS A 288 -1.29 8.50 -19.13
C LYS A 288 -2.34 7.40 -19.08
N ALA A 289 -3.58 7.73 -18.72
CA ALA A 289 -4.70 6.80 -18.68
C ALA A 289 -4.92 6.09 -20.03
N ASP A 290 -4.93 6.83 -21.13
CA ASP A 290 -5.15 6.30 -22.50
C ASP A 290 -4.04 5.35 -22.97
N ARG A 291 -2.86 5.42 -22.34
CA ARG A 291 -1.72 4.55 -22.66
C ARG A 291 -1.77 3.22 -21.91
N VAL A 292 -2.55 3.13 -20.82
CA VAL A 292 -2.66 1.90 -20.03
C VAL A 292 -3.48 0.89 -20.82
N ARG A 293 -2.93 -0.33 -20.97
CA ARG A 293 -3.62 -1.44 -21.61
C ARG A 293 -4.17 -2.40 -20.57
N PRO A 294 -5.35 -2.99 -20.81
CA PRO A 294 -5.90 -4.02 -19.95
C PRO A 294 -4.94 -5.19 -19.82
N ARG A 295 -4.90 -5.77 -18.62
CA ARG A 295 -4.05 -6.93 -18.36
C ARG A 295 -4.68 -8.20 -18.92
N PRO A 296 -3.87 -9.21 -19.30
CA PRO A 296 -4.40 -10.50 -19.70
C PRO A 296 -5.19 -11.11 -18.53
N LYS A 297 -6.32 -11.76 -18.83
CA LYS A 297 -7.25 -12.39 -17.88
C LYS A 297 -6.58 -13.34 -16.86
N TYR A 298 -5.40 -13.85 -17.17
CA TYR A 298 -4.66 -14.80 -16.32
C TYR A 298 -3.67 -14.11 -15.35
N ASN A 299 -3.48 -12.80 -15.44
CA ASN A 299 -2.58 -12.05 -14.57
C ASN A 299 -3.25 -11.75 -13.22
N THR A 300 -3.19 -12.71 -12.30
CA THR A 300 -3.80 -12.56 -10.98
C THR A 300 -2.91 -11.77 -10.01
N PHE A 301 -3.51 -11.11 -9.02
CA PHE A 301 -2.79 -10.43 -7.93
C PHE A 301 -2.29 -11.37 -6.82
N ARG A 302 -2.49 -12.68 -7.00
CA ARG A 302 -1.93 -13.72 -6.14
C ARG A 302 -0.41 -13.62 -6.09
N ARG A 303 0.17 -13.88 -4.92
CA ARG A 303 1.61 -13.76 -4.70
C ARG A 303 2.22 -15.14 -4.49
N GLY A 304 3.17 -15.48 -5.35
CA GLY A 304 3.89 -16.75 -5.28
C GLY A 304 4.92 -16.73 -4.17
N ILE A 305 5.06 -17.83 -3.44
CA ILE A 305 6.09 -17.98 -2.41
C ILE A 305 7.43 -18.25 -3.09
N ARG A 306 8.43 -17.41 -2.81
CA ARG A 306 9.75 -17.40 -3.47
C ARG A 306 10.87 -17.89 -2.58
N ALA A 307 10.73 -17.79 -1.27
CA ALA A 307 11.66 -18.36 -0.31
C ALA A 307 10.97 -18.55 1.04
N VAL A 308 11.50 -19.48 1.85
CA VAL A 308 11.16 -19.61 3.25
C VAL A 308 12.48 -19.72 4.02
N GLU A 309 12.85 -18.64 4.70
CA GLU A 309 14.20 -18.43 5.24
C GLU A 309 14.18 -18.38 6.76
N TYR A 310 15.11 -19.05 7.43
CA TYR A 310 15.17 -19.00 8.89
C TYR A 310 15.63 -17.61 9.35
N VAL A 311 14.91 -17.00 10.29
CA VAL A 311 15.21 -15.66 10.81
C VAL A 311 15.88 -15.74 12.18
N GLY A 312 15.47 -16.69 13.01
CA GLY A 312 15.91 -16.81 14.39
C GLY A 312 14.75 -17.15 15.32
N ARG A 313 14.97 -16.95 16.63
CA ARG A 313 13.98 -17.21 17.66
C ARG A 313 13.33 -15.92 18.14
N LYS A 314 11.99 -15.87 18.15
CA LYS A 314 11.23 -14.71 18.63
C LYS A 314 10.05 -15.13 19.51
N PRO A 315 9.58 -14.28 20.44
CA PRO A 315 8.31 -14.49 21.10
C PRO A 315 7.18 -14.43 20.07
N ALA A 316 6.28 -15.41 20.11
CA ALA A 316 5.20 -15.57 19.14
C ALA A 316 3.85 -15.85 19.82
N GLN A 317 2.78 -15.60 19.09
CA GLN A 317 1.40 -15.78 19.53
C GLN A 317 0.53 -16.32 18.38
N CYS A 318 -0.53 -17.05 18.74
CA CYS A 318 -1.62 -17.40 17.83
C CYS A 318 -2.88 -16.66 18.25
N ILE A 319 -3.74 -16.37 17.27
CA ILE A 319 -5.10 -15.87 17.48
C ILE A 319 -6.09 -16.81 16.80
N SER A 320 -7.24 -17.07 17.41
CA SER A 320 -8.40 -17.64 16.73
C SER A 320 -9.38 -16.51 16.37
N VAL A 321 -10.13 -16.71 15.29
CA VAL A 321 -10.96 -15.68 14.64
C VAL A 321 -12.28 -16.36 14.36
N GLY A 322 -13.35 -15.79 14.91
CA GLY A 322 -14.71 -16.30 14.83
C GLY A 322 -15.33 -16.11 13.44
N HIS A 323 -14.72 -16.67 12.40
CA HIS A 323 -15.20 -16.63 11.02
C HIS A 323 -15.04 -18.01 10.35
N PRO A 324 -16.01 -18.49 9.55
CA PRO A 324 -15.98 -19.85 8.98
C PRO A 324 -14.76 -20.17 8.10
N SER A 325 -14.07 -19.14 7.60
CA SER A 325 -12.86 -19.33 6.80
C SER A 325 -11.61 -19.61 7.63
N HIS A 326 -11.64 -19.39 8.95
CA HIS A 326 -10.48 -19.46 9.84
C HIS A 326 -9.25 -18.75 9.22
N ALA A 327 -9.43 -17.49 8.81
CA ALA A 327 -8.41 -16.75 8.08
C ALA A 327 -8.47 -15.28 8.42
N TYR A 328 -7.31 -14.62 8.34
CA TYR A 328 -7.19 -13.18 8.57
C TYR A 328 -6.09 -12.60 7.68
N VAL A 329 -6.01 -11.28 7.62
CA VAL A 329 -5.01 -10.56 6.84
C VAL A 329 -3.89 -10.06 7.74
N THR A 330 -2.65 -10.45 7.44
CA THR A 330 -1.43 -10.06 8.15
C THR A 330 -0.56 -9.11 7.30
N ASP A 331 0.66 -8.85 7.76
CA ASP A 331 1.72 -8.06 7.13
C ASP A 331 1.62 -8.00 5.60
N ASN A 332 1.74 -6.79 5.05
CA ASN A 332 1.68 -6.54 3.60
C ASN A 332 0.40 -7.09 2.94
N PHE A 333 -0.74 -7.04 3.63
CA PHE A 333 -2.05 -7.50 3.15
C PHE A 333 -2.05 -8.99 2.75
N THR A 334 -1.30 -9.82 3.49
CA THR A 334 -1.12 -11.24 3.17
C THR A 334 -2.19 -12.07 3.86
N VAL A 335 -2.89 -12.90 3.10
CA VAL A 335 -3.89 -13.82 3.65
C VAL A 335 -3.18 -14.96 4.35
N THR A 336 -3.56 -15.22 5.60
CA THR A 336 -3.10 -16.37 6.37
C THR A 336 -4.28 -17.14 6.95
N HIS A 337 -4.02 -18.32 7.52
CA HIS A 337 -5.01 -19.15 8.19
C HIS A 337 -4.71 -19.20 9.69
N ASN A 338 -5.74 -19.31 10.51
CA ASN A 338 -5.59 -19.64 11.93
C ASN A 338 -6.20 -20.99 12.26
N THR A 339 -5.77 -21.51 13.40
CA THR A 339 -6.28 -22.74 13.99
C THR A 339 -7.76 -22.67 14.32
#